data_AF-M6HE09-F1
#
_entry.id   AF-M6HE09-F1
#
_cell.length_a   1.000
_cell.length_b   1.000
_cell.length_c   1.000
_cell.angle_alpha   90.00
_cell.angle_beta   90.00
_cell.angle_gamma   90.00
#
_symmetry.space_group_name_H-M   'P 1'
#
loop_
_entity.id
_entity.type
_entity.pdbx_description
1 polymer ?
#
loop_
_entity_poly.entity_id
_entity_poly.type
_entity_poly.pdbx_seq_one_letter_code
_entity_poly.pdbx_strand_id
1 'polypeptide(L)'
;MEARGSDLVLPNFIDSKCPNYGILSPNSDELEKARFEGDQTKIWVKNIEGNHTVVPAYTVTEALKIYEGWEFRQFLTVYEMVCGKGLKPPFYDLIPYVKSEPLRECIRKANSSNNSRAEAECYEEANARKK
;
A
#
# COMPACT_ATOMS: atom_id res chain seq x y z
N MET A 1 0.92 -6.21 49.39
CA MET A 1 1.23 -6.78 48.07
C MET A 1 0.68 -5.81 47.04
N GLU A 2 1.51 -4.88 46.57
CA GLU A 2 1.12 -3.94 45.52
C GLU A 2 1.28 -4.63 44.18
N ALA A 3 0.18 -4.82 43.47
CA ALA A 3 0.19 -5.19 42.06
C ALA A 3 0.76 -3.98 41.29
N ARG A 4 2.05 -4.02 40.96
CA ARG A 4 2.63 -3.10 39.99
C ARG A 4 1.99 -3.44 38.65
N GLY A 5 1.00 -2.63 38.26
CA GLY A 5 0.57 -2.56 36.88
C GLY A 5 1.82 -2.34 36.05
N SER A 6 2.15 -3.29 35.18
CA SER A 6 3.04 -3.00 34.08
C SER A 6 2.38 -1.88 33.30
N ASP A 7 2.83 -0.65 33.49
CA ASP A 7 2.63 0.42 32.52
C ASP A 7 3.21 -0.13 31.22
N LEU A 8 2.35 -0.78 30.43
CA LEU A 8 2.65 -1.16 29.06
C LEU A 8 2.81 0.16 28.33
N VAL A 9 4.04 0.66 28.31
CA VAL A 9 4.45 1.79 27.47
C VAL A 9 4.06 1.39 26.06
N LEU A 10 2.98 2.00 25.57
CA LEU A 10 2.52 1.75 24.21
C LEU A 10 3.66 2.14 23.27
N PRO A 11 4.02 1.28 22.30
CA PRO A 11 5.07 1.62 21.35
C PRO A 11 4.68 2.90 20.61
N ASN A 12 5.67 3.73 20.23
CA ASN A 12 5.38 4.87 19.36
C ASN A 12 4.74 4.35 18.06
N PHE A 13 3.80 5.10 17.50
CA PHE A 13 3.01 4.66 16.36
C PHE A 13 2.78 5.80 15.38
N ILE A 14 2.48 5.44 14.14
CA ILE A 14 1.93 6.36 13.14
C ILE A 14 0.41 6.28 13.20
N ASP A 15 -0.25 7.44 13.32
CA ASP A 15 -1.70 7.51 13.16
C ASP A 15 -2.06 7.23 11.70
N SER A 16 -3.05 6.35 11.48
CA SER A 16 -3.49 5.94 10.15
C SER A 16 -3.87 7.11 9.23
N LYS A 17 -4.39 8.22 9.80
CA LYS A 17 -4.80 9.43 9.05
C LYS A 17 -5.60 9.11 7.78
N CYS A 18 -6.50 8.14 7.87
CA CYS A 18 -7.37 7.76 6.76
C CYS A 18 -8.21 8.97 6.30
N PRO A 19 -8.42 9.15 4.98
CA PRO A 19 -8.14 8.21 3.89
C PRO A 19 -6.74 8.35 3.25
N ASN A 20 -5.83 9.14 3.84
CA ASN A 20 -4.50 9.39 3.28
C ASN A 20 -3.48 8.28 3.58
N TYR A 21 -3.88 7.23 4.30
CA TYR A 21 -3.06 6.04 4.52
C TYR A 21 -2.53 5.49 3.19
N GLY A 22 -1.22 5.24 3.10
CA GLY A 22 -0.54 4.83 1.87
C GLY A 22 0.18 5.95 1.13
N ILE A 23 -0.14 7.20 1.45
CA ILE A 23 0.56 8.40 0.93
C ILE A 23 0.97 9.35 2.05
N LEU A 24 1.08 8.84 3.28
CA LEU A 24 1.54 9.64 4.39
C LEU A 24 3.00 10.06 4.14
N SER A 25 3.34 11.25 4.62
CA SER A 25 4.71 11.78 4.58
C SER A 25 5.21 12.05 6.01
N PRO A 26 5.30 11.01 6.88
CA PRO A 26 5.92 11.16 8.18
C PRO A 26 7.40 11.52 8.02
N ASN A 27 7.94 12.29 8.96
CA ASN A 27 9.38 12.55 8.97
C ASN A 27 10.17 11.29 9.38
N SER A 28 11.49 11.32 9.19
CA SER A 28 12.37 10.19 9.53
C SER A 28 12.24 9.77 10.99
N ASP A 29 12.15 10.73 11.90
CA ASP A 29 12.12 10.46 13.33
C ASP A 29 10.80 9.80 13.75
N GLU A 30 9.68 10.19 13.15
CA GLU A 30 8.37 9.55 13.34
C GLU A 30 8.41 8.09 12.86
N LEU A 31 8.98 7.84 11.68
CA LEU A 31 9.13 6.48 11.13
C LEU A 31 10.04 5.62 12.02
N GLU A 32 11.19 6.14 12.41
CA GLU A 32 12.17 5.41 13.23
C GLU A 32 11.63 5.12 14.63
N LYS A 33 10.92 6.07 15.25
CA LYS A 33 10.25 5.82 16.54
C LYS A 33 9.19 4.74 16.43
N ALA A 34 8.45 4.69 15.32
CA ALA A 34 7.40 3.71 15.10
C ALA A 34 7.92 2.33 14.66
N ARG A 35 9.23 2.14 14.45
CA ARG A 35 9.82 0.86 14.04
C ARG A 35 9.44 -0.28 14.98
N PHE A 36 9.08 -1.42 14.39
CA PHE A 36 8.88 -2.65 15.13
C PHE A 36 10.22 -3.31 15.42
N GLU A 37 10.53 -3.55 16.70
CA GLU A 37 11.83 -4.07 17.14
C GLU A 37 12.17 -5.45 16.52
N GLY A 38 11.16 -6.30 16.29
CA GLY A 38 11.36 -7.63 15.74
C GLY A 38 11.55 -7.68 14.22
N ASP A 39 11.25 -6.60 13.50
CA ASP A 39 11.35 -6.52 12.05
C ASP A 39 11.43 -5.06 11.60
N GLN A 40 12.64 -4.62 11.26
CA GLN A 40 12.89 -3.24 10.83
C GLN A 40 12.14 -2.88 9.55
N THR A 41 11.53 -3.80 8.79
CA THR A 41 10.70 -3.42 7.64
C THR A 41 9.28 -3.02 8.04
N LYS A 42 8.92 -3.18 9.31
CA LYS A 42 7.58 -2.94 9.85
C LYS A 42 7.56 -1.80 10.87
N ILE A 43 6.38 -1.23 11.03
CA ILE A 43 6.11 -0.15 11.96
C ILE A 43 4.78 -0.37 12.68
N TRP A 44 4.64 0.24 13.86
CA TRP A 44 3.39 0.35 14.59
C TRP A 44 2.50 1.44 13.98
N VAL A 45 1.26 1.08 13.73
CA VAL A 45 0.20 1.97 13.26
C VAL A 45 -0.99 1.89 14.20
N LYS A 46 -1.62 3.03 14.47
CA LYS A 46 -2.92 3.08 15.14
C LYS A 46 -4.03 3.13 14.10
N ASN A 47 -4.88 2.11 14.07
CA ASN A 47 -6.00 2.01 13.13
C ASN A 47 -7.16 2.95 13.50
N ILE A 48 -8.19 3.01 12.65
CA ILE A 48 -9.37 3.87 12.84
C ILE A 48 -10.19 3.53 14.10
N GLU A 49 -10.06 2.30 14.62
CA GLU A 49 -10.70 1.83 15.85
C GLU A 49 -9.87 2.15 17.11
N GLY A 50 -8.67 2.70 16.93
CA GLY A 50 -7.73 3.03 18.01
C GLY A 50 -6.82 1.89 18.44
N ASN A 51 -6.85 0.75 17.76
CA ASN A 51 -5.99 -0.41 18.01
C ASN A 51 -4.61 -0.22 17.37
N HIS A 52 -3.56 -0.66 18.07
CA HIS A 52 -2.19 -0.66 17.55
C HIS A 52 -1.91 -1.96 16.80
N THR A 53 -1.41 -1.87 15.58
CA THR A 53 -1.09 -3.01 14.73
C THR A 53 0.27 -2.83 14.05
N VAL A 54 0.95 -3.93 13.76
CA VAL A 54 2.24 -3.93 13.08
C VAL A 54 2.02 -4.16 11.59
N VAL A 55 2.52 -3.25 10.76
CA VAL A 55 2.35 -3.28 9.31
C VAL A 55 3.66 -3.03 8.58
N PRO A 56 3.82 -3.50 7.33
CA PRO A 56 4.98 -3.11 6.52
C PRO A 56 5.00 -1.61 6.28
N ALA A 57 6.15 -0.97 6.49
CA ALA A 57 6.30 0.48 6.43
C ALA A 57 5.88 1.07 5.06
N TYR A 58 6.19 0.36 3.97
CA TYR A 58 5.85 0.81 2.62
C TYR A 58 4.33 0.99 2.42
N THR A 59 3.50 0.24 3.15
CA THR A 59 2.03 0.35 3.04
C THR A 59 1.49 1.67 3.58
N VAL A 60 2.29 2.39 4.38
CA VAL A 60 1.91 3.67 5.01
C VAL A 60 2.23 4.87 4.11
N THR A 61 3.29 4.78 3.30
CA THR A 61 3.88 5.95 2.62
C THR A 61 4.10 5.76 1.11
N GLU A 62 4.11 4.53 0.60
CA GLU A 62 4.63 4.21 -0.74
C GLU A 62 3.58 3.61 -1.69
N ALA A 63 2.29 3.80 -1.43
CA ALA A 63 1.24 3.22 -2.28
C ALA A 63 1.33 3.66 -3.75
N LEU A 64 1.81 4.88 -4.02
CA LEU A 64 2.02 5.41 -5.37
C LEU A 64 3.30 4.88 -6.06
N LYS A 65 4.06 4.01 -5.39
CA LYS A 65 5.24 3.32 -5.94
C LYS A 65 4.99 1.82 -6.15
N ILE A 66 3.77 1.33 -5.94
CA ILE A 66 3.44 -0.09 -6.09
C ILE A 66 3.24 -0.43 -7.57
N TYR A 67 4.10 -1.31 -8.09
CA TYR A 67 4.03 -1.83 -9.46
C TYR A 67 3.69 -3.31 -9.52
N GLU A 68 3.83 -4.05 -8.42
CA GLU A 68 3.63 -5.49 -8.38
C GLU A 68 2.27 -5.88 -7.80
N GLY A 69 1.70 -6.98 -8.33
CA GLY A 69 0.37 -7.42 -7.92
C GLY A 69 0.30 -7.97 -6.50
N TRP A 70 1.39 -8.56 -6.02
CA TRP A 70 1.45 -9.07 -4.65
C TRP A 70 1.54 -7.91 -3.64
N GLU A 71 2.36 -6.89 -3.92
CA GLU A 71 2.46 -5.66 -3.12
C GLU A 71 1.13 -4.94 -3.08
N PHE A 72 0.46 -4.83 -4.22
CA PHE A 72 -0.85 -4.21 -4.31
C PHE A 72 -1.91 -4.93 -3.46
N ARG A 73 -1.98 -6.26 -3.53
CA ARG A 73 -2.90 -7.06 -2.70
C ARG A 73 -2.61 -6.90 -1.21
N GLN A 74 -1.33 -6.89 -0.84
CA GLN A 74 -0.93 -6.67 0.54
C GLN A 74 -1.30 -5.27 1.01
N PHE A 75 -1.03 -4.23 0.21
CA PHE A 75 -1.42 -2.86 0.50
C PHE A 75 -2.92 -2.72 0.72
N LEU A 76 -3.77 -3.26 -0.17
CA LEU A 76 -5.22 -3.20 0.02
C LEU A 76 -5.68 -3.94 1.28
N THR A 77 -5.11 -5.10 1.57
CA THR A 77 -5.42 -5.87 2.79
C THR A 77 -5.10 -5.05 4.04
N VAL A 78 -3.94 -4.38 4.04
CA VAL A 78 -3.54 -3.51 5.16
C VAL A 78 -4.39 -2.25 5.22
N TYR A 79 -4.70 -1.63 4.07
CA TYR A 79 -5.58 -0.46 4.01
C TYR A 79 -6.94 -0.77 4.62
N GLU A 80 -7.57 -1.89 4.27
CA GLU A 80 -8.86 -2.29 4.85
C GLU A 80 -8.76 -2.56 6.36
N MET A 81 -7.70 -3.23 6.81
CA MET A 81 -7.45 -3.47 8.23
C MET A 81 -7.26 -2.18 9.03
N VAL A 82 -6.63 -1.17 8.43
CA VAL A 82 -6.26 0.08 9.10
C VAL A 82 -7.37 1.13 9.02
N CYS A 83 -7.98 1.29 7.85
CA CYS A 83 -8.96 2.34 7.56
C CYS A 83 -10.41 1.88 7.60
N GLY A 84 -10.68 0.58 7.49
CA GLY A 84 -12.04 0.02 7.52
C GLY A 84 -12.29 -0.97 6.38
N LYS A 85 -13.01 -2.05 6.71
CA LYS A 85 -13.30 -3.15 5.80
C LYS A 85 -14.04 -2.69 4.55
N GLY A 86 -13.59 -3.17 3.38
CA GLY A 86 -14.19 -2.85 2.08
C GLY A 86 -13.96 -1.42 1.59
N LEU A 87 -13.18 -0.60 2.31
CA LEU A 87 -12.79 0.72 1.84
C LEU A 87 -11.63 0.63 0.86
N LYS A 88 -11.64 1.53 -0.12
CA LYS A 88 -10.52 1.76 -1.03
C LYS A 88 -9.97 3.17 -0.83
N PRO A 89 -8.65 3.37 -1.00
CA PRO A 89 -8.08 4.71 -0.97
C PRO A 89 -8.68 5.57 -2.11
N PRO A 90 -8.93 6.87 -1.89
CA PRO A 90 -9.37 7.79 -2.94
C PRO A 90 -8.40 7.88 -4.12
N PHE A 91 -7.12 7.57 -3.89
CA PHE A 91 -6.07 7.55 -4.92
C PHE A 91 -5.89 6.17 -5.56
N TYR A 92 -6.81 5.22 -5.37
CA TYR A 92 -6.72 3.85 -5.89
C TYR A 92 -6.32 3.78 -7.38
N ASP A 93 -6.97 4.57 -8.23
CA ASP A 93 -6.71 4.59 -9.68
C ASP A 93 -5.36 5.24 -10.06
N LEU A 94 -4.72 5.92 -9.11
CA LEU A 94 -3.38 6.51 -9.29
C LEU A 94 -2.26 5.53 -8.94
N ILE A 95 -2.56 4.39 -8.31
CA ILE A 95 -1.58 3.36 -7.99
C ILE A 95 -1.05 2.76 -9.31
N PRO A 96 0.28 2.73 -9.54
CA PRO A 96 0.84 2.30 -10.82
C PRO A 96 0.40 0.91 -11.27
N TYR A 97 0.30 -0.05 -10.34
CA TYR A 97 -0.22 -1.39 -10.62
C TYR A 97 -1.62 -1.34 -11.26
N VAL A 98 -2.56 -0.58 -10.66
CA VAL A 98 -3.94 -0.40 -11.15
C VAL A 98 -3.93 0.33 -12.50
N LYS A 99 -3.18 1.44 -12.57
CA LYS A 99 -3.06 2.25 -13.79
C LYS A 99 -2.55 1.45 -15.00
N SER A 100 -1.74 0.41 -14.76
CA SER A 100 -1.18 -0.46 -15.78
C SER A 100 -2.09 -1.64 -16.18
N GLU A 101 -3.20 -1.89 -15.47
CA GLU A 101 -4.10 -3.03 -15.76
C GLU A 101 -4.62 -3.07 -17.20
N PRO A 102 -5.03 -1.95 -17.83
CA PRO A 102 -5.47 -1.98 -19.22
C PRO A 102 -4.38 -2.48 -20.18
N LEU A 103 -3.12 -2.03 -19.98
CA LEU A 103 -1.98 -2.47 -20.78
C LEU A 103 -1.68 -3.95 -20.54
N ARG A 104 -1.63 -4.39 -19.28
CA ARG A 104 -1.41 -5.80 -18.92
C ARG A 104 -2.45 -6.73 -19.51
N GLU A 105 -3.72 -6.33 -19.50
CA GLU A 105 -4.81 -7.12 -20.09
C GLU A 105 -4.70 -7.18 -21.62
N CYS A 106 -4.32 -6.08 -22.27
CA CYS A 106 -4.05 -6.06 -23.70
C CYS A 106 -2.93 -7.05 -24.07
N ILE A 107 -1.79 -6.98 -23.38
CA ILE A 107 -0.65 -7.90 -23.59
C ILE A 107 -1.06 -9.35 -23.37
N ARG A 108 -1.85 -9.65 -22.33
CA ARG A 108 -2.34 -11.01 -22.07
C ARG A 108 -3.19 -11.55 -23.22
N LYS A 109 -4.07 -10.73 -23.79
CA LYS A 109 -4.88 -11.08 -24.97
C LYS A 109 -4.00 -11.24 -26.22
N ALA A 110 -3.03 -10.35 -26.42
CA ALA A 110 -2.10 -10.40 -27.53
C ALA A 110 -1.28 -11.70 -27.54
N ASN A 111 -0.79 -12.13 -26.38
CA ASN A 111 -0.04 -13.39 -26.21
C ASN A 111 -0.86 -14.65 -26.51
N SER A 112 -2.19 -14.54 -26.46
CA SER A 112 -3.11 -15.63 -26.81
C SER A 112 -3.55 -15.59 -28.27
N SER A 113 -3.06 -14.62 -29.05
CA SER A 113 -3.40 -14.41 -30.45
C SER A 113 -2.31 -14.94 -31.38
N ASN A 114 -2.66 -15.29 -32.61
CA ASN A 114 -1.69 -15.63 -33.67
C ASN A 114 -1.08 -14.38 -34.34
N ASN A 115 -1.34 -13.17 -33.82
CA ASN A 115 -0.83 -11.92 -34.38
C ASN A 115 0.47 -11.51 -33.66
N SER A 116 1.60 -11.63 -34.34
CA SER A 116 2.91 -11.24 -33.82
C SER A 116 3.05 -9.75 -33.54
N ARG A 117 2.14 -8.90 -34.05
CA ARG A 117 2.12 -7.45 -33.81
C ARG A 117 1.24 -7.03 -32.62
N ALA A 118 0.35 -7.91 -32.15
CA ALA A 118 -0.67 -7.53 -31.18
C ALA A 118 -0.10 -6.95 -29.87
N GLU A 119 1.07 -7.42 -29.41
CA GLU A 119 1.73 -6.88 -28.22
C GLU A 119 2.25 -5.45 -28.47
N ALA A 120 2.86 -5.20 -29.63
CA ALA A 120 3.37 -3.87 -29.99
C ALA A 120 2.25 -2.82 -30.06
N GLU A 121 1.09 -3.21 -30.63
CA GLU A 121 -0.12 -2.37 -30.67
C GLU A 121 -0.57 -1.94 -29.27
N CYS A 122 -0.51 -2.86 -28.28
CA CYS A 122 -0.83 -2.53 -26.89
C CYS A 122 0.07 -1.43 -26.31
N TYR A 123 1.38 -1.46 -26.58
CA TYR A 123 2.31 -0.42 -26.12
C TYR A 123 2.11 0.91 -26.86
N GLU A 124 1.88 0.87 -28.17
CA GLU A 124 1.59 2.06 -28.98
C GLU A 124 0.33 2.78 -28.44
N GLU A 125 -0.75 2.05 -28.19
CA GLU A 125 -1.97 2.59 -27.61
C GLU A 125 -1.77 3.17 -26.21
N ALA A 126 -1.06 2.45 -25.34
CA ALA A 126 -0.79 2.91 -23.98
C ALA A 126 0.06 4.18 -23.95
N ASN A 127 0.98 4.33 -24.90
CA ASN A 127 1.81 5.54 -25.03
C ASN A 127 1.03 6.71 -25.65
N ALA A 128 0.11 6.44 -26.59
CA ALA A 128 -0.76 7.46 -27.16
C ALA A 128 -1.68 8.11 -26.11
N ARG A 129 -2.17 7.32 -25.13
CA ARG A 129 -3.02 7.82 -24.03
C ARG A 129 -2.28 8.63 -22.96
N LYS A 130 -0.95 8.70 -23.02
CA LYS A 130 -0.11 9.50 -22.09
C LYS A 130 0.23 10.89 -22.64
N LYS A 131 -0.06 11.15 -23.92
CA LYS A 131 0.09 12.46 -24.58
C LYS A 131 -1.16 13.31 -24.36
#